data_AF-A0A0Q4N1N2-F1
#
_entry.id   AF-A0A0Q4N1N2-F1
#
_cell.length_a   1.000
_cell.length_b   1.000
_cell.length_c   1.000
_cell.angle_alpha   90.00
_cell.angle_beta   90.00
_cell.angle_gamma   90.00
#
_symmetry.space_group_name_H-M   'P 1'
#
loop_
_entity.id
_entity.type
_entity.pdbx_description
1 polymer ?
#
loop_
_entity_poly.entity_id
_entity_poly.type
_entity_poly.pdbx_seq_one_letter_code
_entity_poly.pdbx_strand_id
1 'polypeptide(L)'
;MKTTQFLLASALFLLALNATAANLYRPGTQGHELAAYAEKVLPSTVSPYFVDAKNRAKFSEELLPDAMDKIGISKSSQASAPRINVETTSDVTALAAYDKALPERKDRKLCTVVFLRKGEAAVGSTLMHELMHCRIQAAEITAGYTDQVRRVIALEPSLTKGKQLRMFEEVLARAMSFSFLVNQNIKEDGEFFRNRLSSPYPSNPGPLSVRRAVEMCINKGVCSVDPADLAKTLLDDKAFVAALKQDMVQGAAYDKKMGF
;
A
#
# COMPACT_ATOMS: atom_id res chain seq x y z
N MET A 1 34.79 5.35 -22.05
CA MET A 1 33.35 5.61 -21.79
C MET A 1 32.74 4.56 -20.84
N LYS A 2 33.23 4.43 -19.59
CA LYS A 2 32.68 3.44 -18.62
C LYS A 2 32.52 3.96 -17.20
N THR A 3 33.15 5.09 -16.87
CA THR A 3 33.08 5.70 -15.53
C THR A 3 31.90 6.66 -15.36
N THR A 4 31.42 7.29 -16.44
CA THR A 4 30.30 8.25 -16.38
C THR A 4 28.93 7.60 -16.16
N GLN A 5 28.72 6.36 -16.62
CA GLN A 5 27.46 5.63 -16.41
C GLN A 5 27.32 5.09 -14.97
N PHE A 6 28.43 4.73 -14.33
CA PHE A 6 28.41 4.25 -12.94
C PHE A 6 28.09 5.38 -11.96
N LEU A 7 28.59 6.59 -12.24
CA LEU A 7 28.30 7.78 -11.42
C LEU A 7 26.85 8.26 -11.54
N LEU A 8 26.19 8.08 -12.69
CA LEU A 8 24.75 8.38 -12.81
C LEU A 8 23.87 7.40 -12.02
N ALA A 9 24.24 6.12 -11.96
CA ALA A 9 23.50 5.13 -11.16
C ALA A 9 23.65 5.38 -9.65
N SER A 10 24.82 5.83 -9.20
CA SER A 10 25.05 6.21 -7.79
C SER A 10 24.43 7.57 -7.43
N ALA A 11 24.35 8.50 -8.38
CA ALA A 11 23.67 9.79 -8.18
C ALA A 11 22.13 9.63 -8.08
N LEU A 12 21.54 8.68 -8.81
CA LEU A 12 20.13 8.31 -8.65
C LEU A 12 19.87 7.58 -7.32
N PHE A 13 20.87 6.91 -6.75
CA PHE A 13 20.77 6.26 -5.43
C PHE A 13 20.86 7.26 -4.26
N LEU A 14 21.56 8.38 -4.45
CA LEU A 14 21.76 9.43 -3.44
C LEU A 14 20.73 10.57 -3.51
N LEU A 15 20.01 10.73 -4.62
CA LEU A 15 18.88 11.67 -4.72
C LEU A 15 17.59 11.16 -4.06
N ALA A 16 17.61 9.95 -3.48
CA ALA A 16 16.52 9.38 -2.67
C ALA A 16 16.51 9.88 -1.20
N LEU A 17 17.40 10.78 -0.80
CA LEU A 17 17.49 11.32 0.57
C LEU A 17 16.71 12.63 0.82
N ASN A 18 15.70 12.95 -0.01
CA ASN A 18 14.66 13.94 0.35
C ASN A 18 13.37 13.23 0.80
N ALA A 19 13.51 12.23 1.66
CA ALA A 19 12.40 11.55 2.30
C ALA A 19 12.10 12.23 3.64
N THR A 20 10.93 12.85 3.79
CA THR A 20 10.22 12.88 5.09
C THR A 20 8.74 13.01 4.78
N ALA A 21 7.97 11.92 4.78
CA ALA A 21 6.57 12.03 5.13
C ALA A 21 6.52 12.81 6.46
N ALA A 22 5.95 14.01 6.48
CA ALA A 22 6.14 14.87 7.64
C ALA A 22 5.39 14.29 8.84
N ASN A 23 6.16 13.88 9.85
CA ASN A 23 5.64 13.23 11.05
C ASN A 23 4.65 14.16 11.75
N LEU A 24 3.41 13.70 11.88
CA LEU A 24 2.33 14.48 12.49
C LEU A 24 2.35 14.39 14.02
N TYR A 25 3.19 13.53 14.60
CA TYR A 25 3.09 13.09 15.99
C TYR A 25 4.23 13.62 16.86
N ARG A 26 3.91 13.84 18.13
CA ARG A 26 4.86 14.28 19.14
C ARG A 26 5.96 13.23 19.35
N PRO A 27 7.24 13.61 19.41
CA PRO A 27 8.32 12.68 19.73
C PRO A 27 8.06 11.89 21.02
N GLY A 28 8.44 10.62 21.03
CA GLY A 28 8.25 9.73 22.19
C GLY A 28 6.87 9.09 22.32
N THR A 29 5.95 9.34 21.39
CA THR A 29 4.64 8.64 21.35
C THR A 29 4.63 7.47 20.37
N GLN A 30 3.63 6.60 20.47
CA GLN A 30 3.49 5.46 19.56
C GLN A 30 3.24 5.91 18.12
N GLY A 31 2.41 6.93 17.91
CA GLY A 31 2.16 7.51 16.58
C GLY A 31 3.45 8.01 15.92
N HIS A 32 4.38 8.57 16.70
CA HIS A 32 5.67 9.00 16.20
C HIS A 32 6.54 7.82 15.72
N GLU A 33 6.57 6.72 16.48
CA GLU A 33 7.27 5.49 16.08
C GLU A 33 6.72 4.90 14.77
N LEU A 34 5.39 4.79 14.66
CA LEU A 34 4.73 4.30 13.46
C LEU A 34 4.96 5.22 12.26
N ALA A 35 4.95 6.54 12.47
CA ALA A 35 5.23 7.52 11.42
C ALA A 35 6.70 7.49 10.97
N ALA A 36 7.65 7.34 11.89
CA ALA A 36 9.07 7.17 11.57
C ALA A 36 9.34 5.90 10.75
N TYR A 37 8.58 4.83 10.98
CA TYR A 37 8.61 3.65 10.11
C TYR A 37 8.02 3.96 8.72
N ALA A 38 6.88 4.66 8.68
CA ALA A 38 6.20 5.02 7.45
C ALA A 38 7.02 5.94 6.53
N GLU A 39 7.87 6.80 7.10
CA GLU A 39 8.82 7.63 6.35
C GLU A 39 9.77 6.82 5.45
N LYS A 40 10.05 5.56 5.81
CA LYS A 40 10.88 4.66 4.99
C LYS A 40 10.12 4.08 3.79
N VAL A 41 8.79 4.14 3.82
CA VAL A 41 7.90 3.44 2.88
C VAL A 41 7.15 4.41 1.97
N LEU A 42 6.65 5.50 2.53
CA LEU A 42 5.80 6.46 1.82
C LEU A 42 6.64 7.50 1.08
N PRO A 43 6.18 7.99 -0.08
CA PRO A 43 6.78 9.16 -0.70
C PRO A 43 6.58 10.40 0.19
N SER A 44 7.48 11.38 0.08
CA SER A 44 7.43 12.63 0.86
C SER A 44 6.14 13.44 0.68
N THR A 45 5.41 13.18 -0.39
CA THR A 45 4.12 13.79 -0.66
C THR A 45 2.99 13.23 0.19
N VAL A 46 3.19 12.16 0.97
CA VAL A 46 2.14 11.48 1.75
C VAL A 46 2.56 11.40 3.22
N SER A 47 1.68 11.84 4.12
CA SER A 47 1.84 11.72 5.58
C SER A 47 0.83 10.71 6.13
N PRO A 48 1.22 9.76 6.98
CA PRO A 48 0.29 8.81 7.59
C PRO A 48 -0.50 9.46 8.73
N TYR A 49 -1.76 9.06 8.87
CA TYR A 49 -2.66 9.39 9.95
C TYR A 49 -3.23 8.10 10.53
N PHE A 50 -2.85 7.77 11.75
CA PHE A 50 -3.27 6.57 12.44
C PHE A 50 -4.59 6.77 13.19
N VAL A 51 -5.45 5.75 13.13
CA VAL A 51 -6.68 5.67 13.90
C VAL A 51 -6.70 4.32 14.61
N ASP A 52 -6.95 4.32 15.91
CA ASP A 52 -7.32 3.11 16.64
C ASP A 52 -8.85 3.04 16.69
N ALA A 53 -9.44 2.02 16.07
CA ALA A 53 -10.89 1.90 15.97
C ALA A 53 -11.57 1.77 17.34
N LYS A 54 -10.85 1.23 18.35
CA LYS A 54 -11.35 1.06 19.73
C LYS A 54 -11.03 2.24 20.63
N ASN A 55 -10.01 3.03 20.30
CA ASN A 55 -9.67 4.27 20.99
C ASN A 55 -9.30 5.39 20.00
N ARG A 56 -10.32 6.01 19.39
CA ARG A 56 -10.11 7.02 18.34
C ARG A 56 -9.36 8.26 18.81
N ALA A 57 -9.43 8.58 20.11
CA ALA A 57 -8.77 9.75 20.69
C ALA A 57 -7.24 9.58 20.75
N LYS A 58 -6.76 8.35 20.93
CA LYS A 58 -5.35 8.01 21.16
C LYS A 58 -4.39 8.75 20.24
N PHE A 59 -4.48 8.51 18.93
CA PHE A 59 -3.53 9.09 17.98
C PHE A 59 -3.81 10.57 17.71
N SER A 60 -5.07 11.03 17.81
CA SER A 60 -5.37 12.46 17.67
C SER A 60 -4.79 13.30 18.80
N GLU A 61 -4.72 12.77 20.02
CA GLU A 61 -4.10 13.44 21.17
C GLU A 61 -2.57 13.47 21.07
N GLU A 62 -1.97 12.59 20.27
CA GLU A 62 -0.52 12.54 20.04
C GLU A 62 -0.05 13.53 18.95
N LEU A 63 -0.97 14.14 18.20
CA LEU A 63 -0.62 15.07 17.12
C LEU A 63 0.12 16.31 17.64
N LEU A 64 1.06 16.79 16.84
CA LEU A 64 1.64 18.12 16.97
C LEU A 64 0.62 19.15 16.45
N PRO A 65 0.18 20.12 17.28
CA PRO A 65 -0.91 21.04 16.94
C PRO A 65 -0.79 21.73 15.58
N ASP A 66 0.42 22.11 15.17
CA ASP A 66 0.64 22.87 13.94
C ASP A 66 1.15 22.02 12.75
N ALA A 67 1.35 20.72 12.94
CA ALA A 67 2.00 19.88 11.92
C ALA A 67 1.14 19.74 10.66
N MET A 68 -0.17 19.52 10.81
CA MET A 68 -1.08 19.33 9.67
C MET A 68 -1.17 20.58 8.79
N ASP A 69 -1.22 21.76 9.40
CA ASP A 69 -1.27 23.04 8.69
C ASP A 69 0.05 23.34 7.97
N LYS A 70 1.19 23.07 8.63
CA LYS A 70 2.53 23.25 8.03
C LYS A 70 2.73 22.39 6.77
N ILE A 71 2.15 21.19 6.75
CA ILE A 71 2.22 20.25 5.61
C ILE A 71 1.21 20.62 4.53
N GLY A 72 0.25 21.49 4.85
CA GLY A 72 -0.81 21.93 3.95
C GLY A 72 -1.85 20.83 3.72
N ILE A 73 -2.24 20.11 4.77
CA ILE A 73 -3.41 19.21 4.78
C ILE A 73 -4.65 20.09 4.98
N SER A 74 -5.67 19.95 4.12
CA SER A 74 -6.86 20.80 4.21
C SER A 74 -7.68 20.53 5.48
N LYS A 75 -8.41 21.54 5.95
CA LYS A 75 -9.35 21.41 7.09
C LYS A 75 -10.40 20.31 6.86
N SER A 76 -10.83 20.08 5.62
CA SER A 76 -11.73 18.97 5.28
C SER A 76 -11.10 17.60 5.51
N SER A 77 -9.83 17.42 5.15
CA SER A 77 -9.09 16.17 5.43
C SER A 77 -8.86 15.95 6.90
N GLN A 78 -8.50 17.01 7.63
CA GLN A 78 -8.33 16.95 9.08
C GLN A 78 -9.64 16.51 9.77
N ALA A 79 -10.78 17.00 9.28
CA ALA A 79 -12.10 16.64 9.83
C ALA A 79 -12.59 15.24 9.45
N SER A 80 -12.18 14.69 8.30
CA SER A 80 -12.65 13.40 7.78
C SER A 80 -11.81 12.21 8.27
N ALA A 81 -10.50 12.39 8.44
CA ALA A 81 -9.58 11.33 8.87
C ALA A 81 -10.01 10.57 10.14
N PRO A 82 -10.47 11.22 11.24
CA PRO A 82 -10.96 10.50 12.43
C PRO A 82 -12.34 9.84 12.26
N ARG A 83 -13.07 10.14 11.17
CA ARG A 83 -14.47 9.72 10.95
C ARG A 83 -14.60 8.45 10.11
N ILE A 84 -13.50 7.88 9.63
CA ILE A 84 -13.54 6.65 8.86
C ILE A 84 -14.12 5.53 9.73
N ASN A 85 -15.37 5.16 9.44
CA ASN A 85 -16.08 4.05 10.06
C ASN A 85 -15.86 2.82 9.20
N VAL A 86 -15.09 1.87 9.71
CA VAL A 86 -14.99 0.54 9.11
C VAL A 86 -15.78 -0.42 9.98
N GLU A 87 -16.67 -1.19 9.38
CA GLU A 87 -17.37 -2.27 10.08
C GLU A 87 -16.33 -3.28 10.62
N THR A 88 -16.34 -3.48 11.94
CA THR A 88 -15.35 -4.26 12.68
C THR A 88 -15.60 -5.78 12.65
N THR A 89 -16.39 -6.27 11.70
CA THR A 89 -16.78 -7.69 11.59
C THR A 89 -15.77 -8.54 10.82
N SER A 90 -14.69 -7.94 10.33
CA SER A 90 -13.67 -8.61 9.51
C SER A 90 -12.49 -9.14 10.35
N ASP A 91 -11.92 -10.27 9.94
CA ASP A 91 -10.67 -10.82 10.48
C ASP A 91 -9.41 -9.96 10.19
N VAL A 92 -9.62 -8.77 9.64
CA VAL A 92 -8.58 -7.80 9.28
C VAL A 92 -8.03 -7.10 10.53
N THR A 93 -6.70 -7.05 10.63
CA THR A 93 -5.98 -6.44 11.76
C THR A 93 -5.91 -4.91 11.66
N ALA A 94 -5.64 -4.40 10.47
CA ALA A 94 -5.61 -2.99 10.13
C ALA A 94 -5.97 -2.82 8.66
N LEU A 95 -6.35 -1.61 8.26
CA LEU A 95 -6.57 -1.26 6.87
C LEU A 95 -6.21 0.20 6.61
N ALA A 96 -5.62 0.48 5.45
CA ALA A 96 -5.48 1.82 4.92
C ALA A 96 -6.83 2.26 4.34
N ALA A 97 -7.48 3.21 5.01
CA ALA A 97 -8.69 3.81 4.51
C ALA A 97 -8.39 5.16 3.89
N TYR A 98 -8.99 5.35 2.73
CA TYR A 98 -8.83 6.58 1.98
C TYR A 98 -10.19 7.11 1.61
N ASP A 99 -10.46 8.32 2.10
CA ASP A 99 -11.62 9.05 1.65
C ASP A 99 -11.37 9.58 0.23
N LYS A 100 -12.05 8.94 -0.73
CA LYS A 100 -11.99 9.33 -2.13
C LYS A 100 -12.74 10.63 -2.39
N ALA A 101 -13.54 11.16 -1.47
CA ALA A 101 -14.32 12.39 -1.68
C ALA A 101 -13.55 13.69 -1.38
N LEU A 102 -12.35 13.61 -0.80
CA LEU A 102 -11.61 14.78 -0.35
C LEU A 102 -10.93 15.54 -1.52
N PRO A 103 -10.83 16.87 -1.46
CA PRO A 103 -10.32 17.73 -2.55
C PRO A 103 -8.85 17.46 -2.95
N GLU A 104 -8.09 16.73 -2.14
CA GLU A 104 -6.69 16.38 -2.33
C GLU A 104 -6.46 15.32 -3.42
N ARG A 105 -7.46 15.04 -4.26
CA ARG A 105 -7.41 14.08 -5.37
C ARG A 105 -6.26 14.29 -6.38
N LYS A 106 -5.57 15.43 -6.37
CA LYS A 106 -4.40 15.68 -7.23
C LYS A 106 -3.07 15.74 -6.49
N ASP A 107 -3.10 15.90 -5.16
CA ASP A 107 -1.94 16.11 -4.29
C ASP A 107 -2.16 15.42 -2.93
N ARG A 108 -2.45 14.11 -2.91
CA ARG A 108 -2.81 13.40 -1.67
C ARG A 108 -1.69 13.46 -0.63
N LYS A 109 -1.88 14.27 0.42
CA LYS A 109 -0.94 14.43 1.54
C LYS A 109 -1.24 13.61 2.78
N LEU A 110 -2.39 12.96 2.84
CA LEU A 110 -2.81 12.19 4.02
C LEU A 110 -3.19 10.75 3.63
N CYS A 111 -2.56 9.76 4.27
CA CYS A 111 -3.01 8.37 4.27
C CYS A 111 -3.60 8.03 5.63
N THR A 112 -4.87 7.63 5.72
CA THR A 112 -5.40 7.15 7.00
C THR A 112 -5.19 5.65 7.14
N VAL A 113 -4.54 5.21 8.22
CA VAL A 113 -4.36 3.80 8.56
C VAL A 113 -5.16 3.50 9.83
N VAL A 114 -6.15 2.62 9.72
CA VAL A 114 -7.06 2.27 10.80
C VAL A 114 -6.68 0.91 11.36
N PHE A 115 -6.28 0.87 12.63
CA PHE A 115 -6.04 -0.36 13.37
C PHE A 115 -7.36 -0.83 14.00
N LEU A 116 -7.80 -2.05 13.65
CA LEU A 116 -9.08 -2.60 14.08
C LEU A 116 -8.99 -3.45 15.36
N ARG A 117 -7.80 -3.99 15.64
CA ARG A 117 -7.54 -4.90 16.76
C ARG A 117 -6.70 -4.22 17.86
N LYS A 118 -7.00 -4.54 19.11
CA LYS A 118 -6.31 -3.98 20.29
C LYS A 118 -4.87 -4.50 20.32
N GLY A 119 -3.89 -3.61 20.50
CA GLY A 119 -2.48 -3.99 20.62
C GLY A 119 -1.75 -4.21 19.29
N GLU A 120 -2.44 -4.04 18.16
CA GLU A 120 -1.90 -4.32 16.81
C GLU A 120 -1.41 -3.06 16.08
N ALA A 121 -1.47 -1.90 16.73
CA ALA A 121 -0.83 -0.69 16.26
C ALA A 121 0.68 -0.77 16.52
N ALA A 122 1.38 -1.55 15.70
CA ALA A 122 2.81 -1.82 15.86
C ALA A 122 3.53 -1.75 14.51
N VAL A 123 4.85 -1.52 14.58
CA VAL A 123 5.73 -1.67 13.43
C VAL A 123 5.78 -3.15 13.02
N GLY A 124 5.64 -3.44 11.73
CA GLY A 124 5.70 -4.79 11.20
C GLY A 124 5.03 -4.95 9.84
N SER A 125 4.86 -6.20 9.42
CA SER A 125 4.32 -6.56 8.09
C SER A 125 2.90 -6.03 7.82
N THR A 126 2.04 -5.95 8.84
CA THR A 126 0.70 -5.37 8.70
C THR A 126 0.76 -3.88 8.39
N LEU A 127 1.50 -3.09 9.19
CA LEU A 127 1.67 -1.67 8.91
C LEU A 127 2.32 -1.46 7.54
N MET A 128 3.36 -2.22 7.21
CA MET A 128 4.01 -2.17 5.90
C MET A 128 3.02 -2.38 4.75
N HIS A 129 2.17 -3.42 4.82
CA HIS A 129 1.17 -3.72 3.79
C HIS A 129 0.17 -2.57 3.62
N GLU A 130 -0.32 -2.00 4.72
CA GLU A 130 -1.21 -0.83 4.65
C GLU A 130 -0.51 0.42 4.10
N LEU A 131 0.76 0.62 4.40
CA LEU A 131 1.55 1.70 3.80
C LEU A 131 1.80 1.49 2.30
N MET A 132 1.84 0.25 1.80
CA MET A 132 1.89 -0.01 0.36
C MET A 132 0.57 0.33 -0.33
N HIS A 133 -0.57 0.01 0.29
CA HIS A 133 -1.86 0.55 -0.15
C HIS A 133 -1.84 2.07 -0.18
N CYS A 134 -1.19 2.69 0.81
CA CYS A 134 -1.06 4.14 0.78
C CYS A 134 -0.30 4.66 -0.44
N ARG A 135 0.82 4.02 -0.75
CA ARG A 135 1.67 4.39 -1.86
C ARG A 135 0.98 4.18 -3.21
N ILE A 136 0.23 3.10 -3.36
CA ILE A 136 -0.59 2.82 -4.55
C ILE A 136 -1.62 3.93 -4.78
N GLN A 137 -2.33 4.30 -3.73
CA GLN A 137 -3.38 5.30 -3.85
C GLN A 137 -2.85 6.73 -4.06
N ALA A 138 -1.62 7.01 -3.62
CA ALA A 138 -0.92 8.23 -4.01
C ALA A 138 -0.50 8.20 -5.48
N ALA A 139 -0.19 7.03 -6.04
CA ALA A 139 0.14 6.87 -7.46
C ALA A 139 -1.09 6.89 -8.39
N GLU A 140 -2.30 6.58 -7.89
CA GLU A 140 -3.57 6.61 -8.66
C GLU A 140 -3.83 7.92 -9.39
N ILE A 141 -3.24 9.01 -8.92
CA ILE A 141 -3.44 10.36 -9.46
C ILE A 141 -2.47 10.66 -10.62
N THR A 142 -1.54 9.75 -10.92
CA THR A 142 -0.57 9.87 -12.01
C THR A 142 -1.08 9.22 -13.30
N ALA A 143 -0.71 9.78 -14.45
CA ALA A 143 -1.11 9.25 -15.76
C ALA A 143 -0.61 7.80 -15.97
N GLY A 144 0.62 7.50 -15.54
CA GLY A 144 1.23 6.18 -15.73
C GLY A 144 0.50 5.06 -15.00
N TYR A 145 0.08 5.28 -13.75
CA TYR A 145 -0.71 4.29 -13.00
C TYR A 145 -2.15 4.17 -13.54
N THR A 146 -2.75 5.30 -13.93
CA THR A 146 -4.10 5.32 -14.55
C THR A 146 -4.20 4.41 -15.77
N ASP A 147 -3.15 4.37 -16.61
CA ASP A 147 -3.13 3.47 -17.77
C ASP A 147 -3.01 2.00 -17.36
N GLN A 148 -2.29 1.67 -16.28
CA GLN A 148 -2.26 0.30 -15.76
C GLN A 148 -3.62 -0.12 -15.21
N VAL A 149 -4.32 0.76 -14.50
CA VAL A 149 -5.69 0.52 -14.02
C VAL A 149 -6.65 0.20 -15.18
N ARG A 150 -6.55 0.94 -16.30
CA ARG A 150 -7.35 0.66 -17.51
C ARG A 150 -7.06 -0.73 -18.08
N ARG A 151 -5.79 -1.12 -18.15
CA ARG A 151 -5.38 -2.47 -18.61
C ARG A 151 -5.99 -3.56 -17.74
N VAL A 152 -5.97 -3.39 -16.41
CA VAL A 152 -6.53 -4.34 -15.44
C VAL A 152 -8.04 -4.50 -15.62
N ILE A 153 -8.78 -3.39 -15.73
CA ILE A 153 -10.24 -3.41 -15.94
C ILE A 153 -10.60 -4.13 -17.25
N ALA A 154 -9.77 -3.98 -18.29
CA ALA A 154 -9.99 -4.62 -19.58
C ALA A 154 -9.74 -6.14 -19.58
N LEU A 155 -9.15 -6.72 -18.52
CA LEU A 155 -8.85 -8.14 -18.47
C LEU A 155 -10.12 -9.01 -18.40
N GLU A 156 -11.10 -8.63 -17.58
CA GLU A 156 -12.34 -9.40 -17.36
C GLU A 156 -13.57 -8.49 -17.41
N PRO A 157 -13.95 -7.94 -18.58
CA PRO A 157 -14.96 -6.86 -18.68
C PRO A 157 -16.36 -7.24 -18.16
N SER A 158 -16.63 -8.53 -17.96
CA SER A 158 -17.87 -9.06 -17.38
C SER A 158 -17.96 -8.91 -15.85
N LEU A 159 -16.84 -8.65 -15.17
CA LEU A 159 -16.79 -8.47 -13.71
C LEU A 159 -16.93 -6.99 -13.33
N THR A 160 -17.44 -6.73 -12.13
CA THR A 160 -17.57 -5.36 -11.62
C THR A 160 -16.21 -4.69 -11.46
N LYS A 161 -15.99 -3.57 -12.16
CA LYS A 161 -14.74 -2.79 -12.18
C LYS A 161 -14.10 -2.58 -10.79
N GLY A 162 -14.93 -2.31 -9.78
CA GLY A 162 -14.47 -2.08 -8.42
C GLY A 162 -13.93 -3.31 -7.68
N LYS A 163 -14.37 -4.53 -8.02
CA LYS A 163 -13.86 -5.77 -7.39
C LYS A 163 -12.53 -6.20 -8.02
N GLN A 164 -12.41 -6.05 -9.34
CA GLN A 164 -11.18 -6.34 -10.08
C GLN A 164 -10.02 -5.47 -9.64
N LEU A 165 -10.29 -4.16 -9.51
CA LEU A 165 -9.29 -3.20 -9.09
C LEU A 165 -8.81 -3.49 -7.66
N ARG A 166 -9.72 -3.78 -6.72
CA ARG A 166 -9.33 -4.16 -5.35
C ARG A 166 -8.45 -5.40 -5.30
N MET A 167 -8.77 -6.43 -6.08
CA MET A 167 -7.93 -7.62 -6.14
C MET A 167 -6.53 -7.29 -6.68
N PHE A 168 -6.44 -6.52 -7.75
CA PHE A 168 -5.16 -6.11 -8.31
C PHE A 168 -4.37 -5.24 -7.33
N GLU A 169 -5.02 -4.29 -6.64
CA GLU A 169 -4.40 -3.44 -5.61
C GLU A 169 -3.84 -4.28 -4.46
N GLU A 170 -4.57 -5.30 -3.98
CA GLU A 170 -4.08 -6.23 -2.95
C GLU A 170 -2.86 -7.04 -3.41
N VAL A 171 -2.91 -7.56 -4.65
CA VAL A 171 -1.78 -8.29 -5.25
C VAL A 171 -0.56 -7.37 -5.35
N LEU A 172 -0.78 -6.14 -5.82
CA LEU A 172 0.27 -5.13 -5.99
C LEU A 172 0.86 -4.72 -4.63
N ALA A 173 0.04 -4.42 -3.63
CA ALA A 173 0.49 -4.04 -2.28
C ALA A 173 1.34 -5.14 -1.64
N ARG A 174 0.97 -6.41 -1.84
CA ARG A 174 1.75 -7.56 -1.37
C ARG A 174 3.07 -7.71 -2.10
N ALA A 175 3.07 -7.60 -3.43
CA ALA A 175 4.29 -7.66 -4.22
C ALA A 175 5.25 -6.53 -3.83
N MET A 176 4.74 -5.30 -3.63
CA MET A 176 5.52 -4.16 -3.16
C MET A 176 6.06 -4.37 -1.75
N SER A 177 5.24 -4.92 -0.83
CA SER A 177 5.65 -5.23 0.54
C SER A 177 6.80 -6.22 0.56
N PHE A 178 6.67 -7.31 -0.20
CA PHE A 178 7.72 -8.32 -0.32
C PHE A 178 9.00 -7.72 -0.93
N SER A 179 8.86 -6.93 -2.00
CA SER A 179 9.97 -6.24 -2.64
C SER A 179 10.70 -5.33 -1.66
N PHE A 180 9.97 -4.54 -0.88
CA PHE A 180 10.56 -3.67 0.13
C PHE A 180 11.35 -4.46 1.18
N LEU A 181 10.77 -5.53 1.73
CA LEU A 181 11.44 -6.37 2.73
C LEU A 181 12.74 -6.97 2.20
N VAL A 182 12.73 -7.48 0.96
CA VAL A 182 13.92 -8.02 0.29
C VAL A 182 14.96 -6.91 0.06
N ASN A 183 14.54 -5.74 -0.44
CA ASN A 183 15.43 -4.62 -0.75
C ASN A 183 16.12 -4.05 0.49
N GLN A 184 15.43 -4.08 1.64
CA GLN A 184 15.95 -3.63 2.93
C GLN A 184 16.65 -4.73 3.72
N ASN A 185 16.84 -5.93 3.13
CA ASN A 185 17.48 -7.08 3.77
C ASN A 185 16.80 -7.55 5.08
N ILE A 186 15.49 -7.36 5.21
CA ILE A 186 14.69 -7.79 6.37
C ILE A 186 14.29 -9.25 6.16
N LYS A 187 15.19 -10.18 6.51
CA LYS A 187 15.07 -11.61 6.16
C LYS A 187 13.98 -12.36 6.94
N GLU A 188 13.83 -12.07 8.23
CA GLU A 188 12.91 -12.78 9.14
C GLU A 188 11.45 -12.63 8.72
N ASP A 189 11.05 -11.42 8.28
CA ASP A 189 9.71 -11.17 7.76
C ASP A 189 9.51 -11.72 6.34
N GLY A 190 10.55 -11.82 5.51
CA GLY A 190 10.43 -12.24 4.11
C GLY A 190 10.00 -13.71 3.92
N GLU A 191 10.39 -14.61 4.83
CA GLU A 191 9.97 -16.02 4.79
C GLU A 191 8.54 -16.21 5.34
N PHE A 192 8.24 -15.58 6.48
CA PHE A 192 6.88 -15.54 7.03
C PHE A 192 5.88 -14.96 6.02
N PHE A 193 6.26 -13.87 5.35
CA PHE A 193 5.44 -13.23 4.33
C PHE A 193 5.24 -14.16 3.14
N ARG A 194 6.30 -14.84 2.63
CA ARG A 194 6.14 -15.85 1.56
C ARG A 194 5.14 -16.94 1.90
N ASN A 195 5.20 -17.48 3.12
CA ASN A 195 4.25 -18.50 3.57
C ASN A 195 2.82 -17.97 3.60
N ARG A 196 2.62 -16.73 4.10
CA ARG A 196 1.32 -16.07 4.10
C ARG A 196 0.79 -15.81 2.68
N LEU A 197 1.65 -15.38 1.77
CA LEU A 197 1.35 -15.18 0.34
C LEU A 197 1.05 -16.46 -0.45
N SER A 198 1.25 -17.65 0.15
CA SER A 198 0.90 -18.93 -0.47
C SER A 198 -0.48 -19.47 -0.04
N SER A 199 -1.14 -18.79 0.90
CA SER A 199 -2.45 -19.22 1.43
C SER A 199 -3.57 -19.10 0.37
N PRO A 200 -4.65 -19.88 0.46
CA PRO A 200 -5.80 -19.77 -0.45
C PRO A 200 -6.70 -18.56 -0.11
N TYR A 201 -7.67 -18.27 -1.00
CA TYR A 201 -8.75 -17.32 -0.74
C TYR A 201 -9.63 -17.80 0.44
N PRO A 202 -10.15 -16.92 1.31
CA PRO A 202 -10.07 -15.45 1.31
C PRO A 202 -8.84 -14.88 2.04
N SER A 203 -8.00 -15.72 2.64
CA SER A 203 -6.84 -15.27 3.42
C SER A 203 -5.77 -14.57 2.57
N ASN A 204 -5.77 -14.82 1.26
CA ASN A 204 -4.90 -14.19 0.27
C ASN A 204 -5.67 -13.91 -1.03
N PRO A 205 -6.26 -12.71 -1.21
CA PRO A 205 -6.73 -12.23 -2.49
C PRO A 205 -5.67 -12.36 -3.58
N GLY A 206 -5.98 -13.08 -4.66
CA GLY A 206 -5.07 -13.27 -5.78
C GLY A 206 -3.93 -14.26 -5.55
N PRO A 207 -4.16 -15.48 -5.03
CA PRO A 207 -3.08 -16.38 -4.63
C PRO A 207 -2.19 -16.82 -5.81
N LEU A 208 -2.74 -16.95 -7.03
CA LEU A 208 -1.97 -17.35 -8.20
C LEU A 208 -1.10 -16.19 -8.69
N SER A 209 -1.67 -15.00 -8.79
CA SER A 209 -1.01 -13.78 -9.27
C SER A 209 0.02 -13.26 -8.27
N VAL A 210 -0.27 -13.30 -6.96
CA VAL A 210 0.70 -13.00 -5.89
C VAL A 210 1.91 -13.93 -5.97
N ARG A 211 1.69 -15.25 -6.07
CA ARG A 211 2.80 -16.21 -6.19
C ARG A 211 3.67 -15.89 -7.40
N ARG A 212 3.05 -15.62 -8.55
CA ARG A 212 3.77 -15.25 -9.77
C ARG A 212 4.54 -13.93 -9.60
N ALA A 213 3.94 -12.92 -8.98
CA ALA A 213 4.62 -11.66 -8.69
C ALA A 213 5.86 -11.88 -7.82
N VAL A 214 5.74 -12.67 -6.74
CA VAL A 214 6.86 -13.02 -5.87
C VAL A 214 7.97 -13.75 -6.63
N GLU A 215 7.63 -14.76 -7.43
CA GLU A 215 8.60 -15.49 -8.27
C GLU A 215 9.33 -14.54 -9.23
N MET A 216 8.61 -13.60 -9.84
CA MET A 216 9.22 -12.59 -10.72
C MET A 216 10.20 -11.70 -9.95
N CYS A 217 9.87 -11.31 -8.72
CA CYS A 217 10.71 -10.50 -7.86
C CYS A 217 11.93 -11.23 -7.26
N ILE A 218 11.86 -12.56 -7.10
CA ILE A 218 13.00 -13.38 -6.64
C ILE A 218 13.92 -13.74 -7.80
N ASN A 219 13.35 -14.18 -8.94
CA ASN A 219 14.12 -14.78 -10.03
C ASN A 219 14.72 -13.75 -11.01
N LYS A 220 14.17 -12.53 -11.09
CA LYS A 220 14.67 -11.47 -11.99
C LYS A 220 15.45 -10.37 -11.24
N GLY A 221 15.73 -10.57 -9.95
CA GLY A 221 16.26 -9.53 -9.08
C GLY A 221 15.15 -8.63 -8.54
N VAL A 222 15.54 -7.83 -7.53
CA VAL A 222 14.73 -6.84 -6.82
C VAL A 222 13.64 -6.20 -7.70
N CYS A 223 12.39 -6.32 -7.28
CA CYS A 223 11.26 -5.60 -7.87
C CYS A 223 11.18 -4.16 -7.37
N SER A 224 10.60 -3.31 -8.22
CA SER A 224 10.30 -1.94 -7.89
C SER A 224 9.27 -1.83 -6.77
N VAL A 225 9.43 -0.83 -5.91
CA VAL A 225 8.41 -0.40 -4.94
C VAL A 225 7.62 0.80 -5.47
N ASP A 226 7.80 1.18 -6.75
CA ASP A 226 6.94 2.14 -7.44
C ASP A 226 5.69 1.43 -7.99
N PRO A 227 4.46 1.89 -7.65
CA PRO A 227 3.23 1.22 -8.08
C PRO A 227 3.08 1.13 -9.59
N ALA A 228 3.43 2.18 -10.35
CA ALA A 228 3.21 2.22 -11.78
C ALA A 228 4.20 1.32 -12.53
N ASP A 229 5.47 1.38 -12.14
CA ASP A 229 6.53 0.55 -12.71
C ASP A 229 6.34 -0.94 -12.40
N LEU A 230 5.99 -1.28 -11.15
CA LEU A 230 5.70 -2.66 -10.79
C LEU A 230 4.45 -3.17 -11.49
N ALA A 231 3.36 -2.39 -11.50
CA ALA A 231 2.14 -2.75 -12.22
C ALA A 231 2.40 -3.01 -13.71
N LYS A 232 3.16 -2.13 -14.37
CA LYS A 232 3.55 -2.33 -15.77
C LYS A 232 4.36 -3.61 -15.94
N THR A 233 5.37 -3.82 -15.12
CA THR A 233 6.23 -5.02 -15.17
C THR A 233 5.42 -6.31 -15.02
N LEU A 234 4.48 -6.35 -14.08
CA LEU A 234 3.60 -7.49 -13.87
C LEU A 234 2.64 -7.70 -15.04
N LEU A 235 2.01 -6.63 -15.54
CA LEU A 235 1.03 -6.70 -16.64
C LEU A 235 1.67 -6.98 -18.00
N ASP A 236 2.98 -6.79 -18.16
CA ASP A 236 3.74 -7.18 -19.35
C ASP A 236 4.11 -8.68 -19.33
N ASP A 237 3.98 -9.38 -18.19
CA ASP A 237 4.20 -10.83 -18.05
C ASP A 237 2.91 -11.61 -18.34
N LYS A 238 2.90 -12.37 -19.44
CA LYS A 238 1.72 -13.16 -19.86
C LYS A 238 1.25 -14.16 -18.81
N ALA A 239 2.16 -14.76 -18.06
CA ALA A 239 1.82 -15.75 -17.03
C ALA A 239 1.17 -15.07 -15.81
N PHE A 240 1.65 -13.89 -15.40
CA PHE A 240 0.99 -13.08 -14.38
C PHE A 240 -0.42 -12.67 -14.83
N VAL A 241 -0.57 -12.16 -16.06
CA VAL A 241 -1.90 -11.75 -16.58
C VAL A 241 -2.89 -12.92 -16.59
N ALA A 242 -2.45 -14.12 -17.00
CA ALA A 242 -3.28 -15.31 -16.96
C ALA A 242 -3.68 -15.70 -15.52
N ALA A 243 -2.73 -15.67 -14.58
CA ALA A 243 -2.98 -15.94 -13.17
C ALA A 243 -3.94 -14.92 -12.54
N LEU A 244 -3.77 -13.64 -12.84
CA LEU A 244 -4.64 -12.56 -12.34
C LEU A 244 -6.08 -12.70 -12.85
N LYS A 245 -6.27 -13.01 -14.14
CA LYS A 245 -7.60 -13.30 -14.70
C LYS A 245 -8.28 -14.45 -13.96
N GLN A 246 -7.54 -15.55 -13.74
CA GLN A 246 -8.06 -16.71 -13.04
C GLN A 246 -8.46 -16.36 -11.60
N ASP A 247 -7.61 -15.60 -10.89
CA ASP A 247 -7.91 -15.13 -9.54
C ASP A 247 -9.17 -14.25 -9.52
N MET A 248 -9.32 -13.32 -10.47
CA MET A 248 -10.51 -12.46 -10.58
C MET A 248 -11.79 -13.27 -10.73
N VAL A 249 -11.77 -14.30 -11.58
CA VAL A 249 -12.92 -15.19 -11.80
C VAL A 249 -13.20 -16.03 -10.54
N GLN A 250 -12.17 -16.58 -9.90
CA GLN A 250 -12.34 -17.39 -8.69
C GLN A 250 -12.85 -16.57 -7.50
N GLY A 251 -12.32 -15.36 -7.30
CA GLY A 251 -12.81 -14.44 -6.27
C GLY A 251 -14.27 -14.05 -6.49
N ALA A 252 -14.64 -13.73 -7.73
CA ALA A 252 -16.04 -13.43 -8.07
C ALA A 252 -16.98 -14.62 -7.81
N ALA A 253 -16.54 -15.85 -8.10
CA ALA A 253 -17.31 -17.05 -7.81
C ALA A 253 -17.47 -17.31 -6.30
N TYR A 254 -16.41 -17.09 -5.52
CA TYR A 254 -16.47 -17.21 -4.07
C TYR A 254 -17.41 -16.17 -3.45
N ASP A 255 -17.28 -14.90 -3.85
CA ASP A 255 -18.15 -13.82 -3.36
C ASP A 255 -19.63 -14.14 -3.59
N LYS A 256 -19.96 -14.61 -4.81
CA LYS A 256 -21.31 -15.04 -5.15
C LYS A 256 -21.81 -16.18 -4.27
N LYS A 257 -20.94 -17.14 -3.93
CA LYS A 257 -21.28 -18.26 -3.03
C LYS A 257 -21.55 -17.78 -1.60
N MET A 258 -20.85 -16.74 -1.14
CA MET A 258 -20.95 -16.21 0.22
C MET A 258 -22.00 -15.10 0.37
N GLY A 259 -22.57 -14.59 -0.73
CA GLY A 259 -23.59 -13.55 -0.72
C GLY A 259 -23.05 -12.12 -0.65
N PHE A 260 -21.81 -11.89 -1.13
CA PHE A 260 -21.16 -10.57 -1.27
C PHE A 260 -21.25 -9.97 -2.69
#